data_AF-A0A7J0AK74-F1
#
_entry.id   AF-A0A7J0AK74-F1
#
_cell.length_a   1.000
_cell.length_b   1.000
_cell.length_c   1.000
_cell.angle_alpha   90.00
_cell.angle_beta   90.00
_cell.angle_gamma   90.00
#
_symmetry.space_group_name_H-M   'P 1'
#
loop_
_entity.id
_entity.type
_entity.pdbx_description
1 polymer ?
#
loop_
_entity_poly.entity_id
_entity_poly.type
_entity_poly.pdbx_seq_one_letter_code
_entity_poly.pdbx_strand_id
1 'polypeptide(L)'
;MPIAFEIALKLPHLLQDVKAEILRLAQSAKDNHLGVWLACYNLLIRYFKDKNLFNKQEKTDIINYIETRFSSLNCKSPNAKGNEKLNPFAIRDVGIVLAQHYKQNNNTVEKERVIHDIDNAFRKVLNQGVVMQQLLWLEEIQKCYSIFGMTKDAQSMYPEIQAKGIEVKDSLKQQSYEYSRPMELIDRLKNEIINGSVDEIYPHFVEKFTMKKKDAEEFVEKQKINPLSGLMGIQILSESGMPLSQIGTPEFDKEGNEYSFGAKLIDSYSPVLRYVISELVNNGVFTEELIVKHIMASDLINYDRQDSLAKGIKFYLSGEYVTACHLLIPQIEHGICNLALKLGASALRMQPSGKGYMVQLMDKLFDIPEVHDVLGEDQSFYLRTLLTEQRGLNLRNLLCHGLINPNFFDITKADRIIHALLLIGNLKVNEVIQ
;
A
#
# COMPACT_ATOMS: atom_id res chain seq x y z
N MET A 1 36.14 -3.22 1.41
CA MET A 1 36.45 -2.13 0.47
C MET A 1 36.08 -0.75 1.01
N PRO A 2 34.83 -0.48 1.49
CA PRO A 2 34.48 0.83 2.04
C PRO A 2 35.36 1.23 3.25
N ILE A 3 35.57 0.29 4.18
CA ILE A 3 36.43 0.47 5.36
C ILE A 3 37.88 0.82 4.98
N ALA A 4 38.43 0.15 3.95
CA ALA A 4 39.80 0.40 3.50
C ALA A 4 39.95 1.82 2.89
N PHE A 5 38.95 2.27 2.14
CA PHE A 5 38.94 3.63 1.59
C PHE A 5 38.78 4.69 2.69
N GLU A 6 37.88 4.47 3.66
CA GLU A 6 37.70 5.37 4.81
C GLU A 6 38.95 5.48 5.69
N ILE A 7 39.69 4.38 5.87
CA ILE A 7 40.99 4.39 6.54
C ILE A 7 42.01 5.20 5.71
N ALA A 8 42.03 5.01 4.40
CA ALA A 8 42.94 5.72 3.50
C ALA A 8 42.69 7.24 3.47
N LEU A 9 41.45 7.70 3.68
CA LEU A 9 41.14 9.13 3.82
C LEU A 9 41.85 9.79 5.01
N LYS A 10 42.22 9.01 6.03
CA LYS A 10 42.97 9.49 7.21
C LYS A 10 44.48 9.37 7.03
N LEU A 11 44.95 8.74 5.95
CA LEU A 11 46.37 8.43 5.69
C LEU A 11 46.75 8.87 4.26
N PRO A 12 47.17 10.13 4.06
CA PRO A 12 47.40 10.70 2.73
C PRO A 12 48.37 9.93 1.83
N HIS A 13 49.35 9.25 2.42
CA HIS A 13 50.35 8.46 1.70
C HIS A 13 49.80 7.16 1.10
N LEU A 14 48.66 6.64 1.58
CA LEU A 14 48.03 5.41 1.08
C LEU A 14 46.88 5.68 0.09
N LEU A 15 46.42 6.93 0.00
CA LEU A 15 45.20 7.26 -0.72
C LEU A 15 45.29 6.94 -2.22
N GLN A 16 46.43 7.21 -2.85
CA GLN A 16 46.62 6.95 -4.28
C GLN A 16 46.68 5.45 -4.59
N ASP A 17 47.40 4.67 -3.78
CA ASP A 17 47.50 3.22 -3.95
C ASP A 17 46.13 2.55 -3.77
N VAL A 18 45.35 2.98 -2.77
CA VAL A 18 44.01 2.45 -2.52
C VAL A 18 43.04 2.79 -3.66
N LYS A 19 43.11 4.01 -4.22
CA LYS A 19 42.32 4.36 -5.42
C LYS A 19 42.70 3.50 -6.61
N ALA A 20 43.99 3.34 -6.88
CA ALA A 20 44.48 2.54 -8.00
C ALA A 20 44.01 1.08 -7.88
N GLU A 21 44.06 0.52 -6.68
CA GLU A 21 43.61 -0.85 -6.42
C GLU A 21 42.09 -1.02 -6.56
N ILE A 22 41.30 -0.05 -6.10
CA ILE A 22 39.84 -0.03 -6.31
C ILE A 22 39.52 -0.01 -7.81
N LEU A 23 40.19 0.83 -8.58
CA LEU A 23 40.01 0.90 -10.03
C LEU A 23 40.44 -0.40 -10.73
N ARG A 24 41.58 -0.98 -10.33
CA ARG A 24 42.08 -2.26 -10.85
C ARG A 24 41.08 -3.39 -10.63
N LEU A 25 40.51 -3.48 -9.42
CA LEU A 25 39.48 -4.45 -9.10
C LEU A 25 38.23 -4.24 -9.97
N ALA A 26 37.76 -3.00 -10.09
CA ALA A 26 36.61 -2.67 -10.93
C ALA A 26 36.82 -3.04 -12.41
N GLN A 27 38.02 -2.79 -12.93
CA GLN A 27 38.37 -3.09 -14.33
C GLN A 27 38.41 -4.60 -14.61
N SER A 28 38.76 -5.42 -13.62
CA SER A 28 38.81 -6.89 -13.78
C SER A 28 37.44 -7.56 -13.87
N ALA A 29 36.36 -6.87 -13.49
CA ALA A 29 35.03 -7.45 -13.42
C ALA A 29 34.34 -7.54 -14.79
N LYS A 30 33.46 -8.53 -14.93
CA LYS A 30 32.53 -8.65 -16.06
C LYS A 30 31.43 -7.59 -15.95
N ASP A 31 30.88 -7.18 -17.08
CA ASP A 31 29.84 -6.14 -17.14
C ASP A 31 28.64 -6.44 -16.23
N ASN A 32 28.12 -7.67 -16.25
CA ASN A 32 26.96 -8.04 -15.43
C ASN A 32 27.28 -8.20 -13.93
N HIS A 33 28.56 -8.10 -13.53
CA HIS A 33 28.98 -8.17 -12.12
C HIS A 33 29.01 -6.77 -11.49
N LEU A 34 27.88 -6.07 -11.52
CA LEU A 34 27.75 -4.69 -11.03
C LEU A 34 28.18 -4.54 -9.57
N GLY A 35 27.89 -5.53 -8.73
CA GLY A 35 28.27 -5.53 -7.31
C GLY A 35 29.78 -5.47 -7.06
N VAL A 36 30.59 -5.73 -8.09
CA VAL A 36 32.05 -5.56 -8.04
C VAL A 36 32.42 -4.19 -8.60
N TRP A 37 32.19 -3.92 -9.88
CA TRP A 37 32.73 -2.71 -10.52
C TRP A 37 31.91 -1.46 -10.25
N LEU A 38 30.58 -1.49 -10.39
CA LEU A 38 29.74 -0.33 -10.14
C LEU A 38 29.79 0.10 -8.67
N ALA A 39 29.90 -0.87 -7.74
CA ALA A 39 30.12 -0.58 -6.33
C ALA A 39 31.43 0.18 -6.05
N CYS A 40 32.52 -0.19 -6.73
CA CYS A 40 33.80 0.53 -6.66
C CYS A 40 33.64 1.98 -7.12
N TYR A 41 33.02 2.19 -8.28
CA TYR A 41 32.84 3.54 -8.81
C TYR A 41 31.86 4.39 -7.99
N ASN A 42 30.78 3.80 -7.48
CA ASN A 42 29.86 4.47 -6.56
C ASN A 42 30.57 4.93 -5.28
N LEU A 43 31.50 4.12 -4.75
CA LEU A 43 32.33 4.53 -3.62
C LEU A 43 33.15 5.78 -3.96
N LEU A 44 33.80 5.83 -5.12
CA LEU A 44 34.62 6.97 -5.55
C LEU A 44 33.78 8.23 -5.83
N ILE A 45 32.63 8.09 -6.50
CA ILE A 45 31.74 9.20 -6.87
C ILE A 45 31.23 9.96 -5.64
N ARG A 46 31.00 9.28 -4.50
CA ARG A 46 30.58 9.92 -3.24
C ARG A 46 31.51 11.04 -2.79
N TYR A 47 32.79 10.98 -3.16
CA TYR A 47 33.82 11.94 -2.77
C TYR A 47 34.14 12.95 -3.87
N PHE A 48 33.41 12.98 -4.99
CA PHE A 48 33.66 13.92 -6.08
C PHE A 48 33.52 15.39 -5.69
N LYS A 49 32.79 15.72 -4.62
CA LYS A 49 32.68 17.10 -4.13
C LYS A 49 33.97 17.59 -3.47
N ASP A 50 34.81 16.68 -2.98
CA ASP A 50 36.08 17.04 -2.36
C ASP A 50 37.16 17.26 -3.44
N LYS A 51 37.57 18.52 -3.58
CA LYS A 51 38.57 18.93 -4.58
C LYS A 51 40.00 18.49 -4.21
N ASN A 52 40.26 18.20 -2.93
CA ASN A 52 41.55 17.70 -2.48
C ASN A 52 41.69 16.20 -2.76
N LEU A 53 40.57 15.49 -2.86
CA LEU A 53 40.55 14.06 -3.15
C LEU A 53 40.52 13.76 -4.64
N PHE A 54 39.81 14.52 -5.48
CA PHE A 54 39.75 14.23 -6.92
C PHE A 54 39.90 15.49 -7.77
N ASN A 55 40.86 15.44 -8.70
CA ASN A 55 41.04 16.47 -9.71
C ASN A 55 40.02 16.32 -10.87
N LYS A 56 39.98 17.30 -11.78
CA LYS A 56 39.01 17.32 -12.89
C LYS A 56 39.23 16.17 -13.89
N GLN A 57 40.48 15.80 -14.16
CA GLN A 57 40.82 14.73 -15.09
C GLN A 57 40.40 13.37 -14.52
N GLU A 58 40.73 13.07 -13.26
CA GLU A 58 40.35 11.83 -12.59
C GLU A 58 38.82 11.62 -12.59
N LYS A 59 38.05 12.68 -12.33
CA LYS A 59 36.58 12.62 -12.39
C LYS A 59 36.10 12.30 -13.80
N THR A 60 36.71 12.93 -14.80
CA THR A 60 36.36 12.73 -16.21
C THR A 60 36.68 11.30 -16.65
N ASP A 61 37.85 10.77 -16.28
CA ASP A 61 38.26 9.41 -16.61
C ASP A 61 37.34 8.36 -15.99
N ILE A 62 36.93 8.56 -14.73
CA ILE A 62 35.97 7.69 -14.05
C ILE A 62 34.62 7.71 -14.78
N ILE A 63 34.07 8.88 -15.10
CA ILE A 63 32.78 8.99 -15.78
C ILE A 63 32.84 8.39 -17.19
N ASN A 64 33.90 8.67 -17.95
CA ASN A 64 34.11 8.09 -19.28
C ASN A 64 34.18 6.56 -19.24
N TYR A 65 34.78 6.00 -18.21
CA TYR A 65 34.80 4.55 -18.04
C TYR A 65 33.40 3.98 -17.80
N ILE A 66 32.60 4.62 -16.94
CA ILE A 66 31.22 4.21 -16.67
C ILE A 66 30.36 4.34 -17.95
N GLU A 67 30.53 5.42 -18.72
CA GLU A 67 29.88 5.60 -20.03
C GLU A 67 30.27 4.51 -21.03
N THR A 68 31.54 4.13 -21.07
CA THR A 68 32.02 3.04 -21.93
C THR A 68 31.35 1.72 -21.58
N ARG A 69 31.25 1.41 -20.28
CA ARG A 69 30.55 0.21 -19.78
C ARG A 69 29.05 0.28 -20.03
N PHE A 70 28.44 1.44 -19.84
CA PHE A 70 27.02 1.68 -20.13
C PHE A 70 26.71 1.44 -21.62
N SER A 71 27.56 1.97 -22.50
CA SER A 71 27.47 1.75 -23.95
C SER A 71 27.64 0.27 -24.31
N SER A 72 28.64 -0.42 -23.72
CA SER A 72 28.84 -1.86 -23.89
C SER A 72 27.60 -2.66 -23.49
N LEU A 73 27.01 -2.36 -22.34
CA LEU A 73 25.77 -3.00 -21.88
C LEU A 73 24.61 -2.78 -22.86
N ASN A 74 24.45 -1.57 -23.39
CA ASN A 74 23.37 -1.22 -24.33
C ASN A 74 23.50 -1.90 -25.70
N CYS A 75 24.72 -2.27 -26.11
CA CYS A 75 25.00 -2.99 -27.37
C CYS A 75 24.68 -4.49 -27.31
N LYS A 76 24.36 -5.03 -26.13
CA LYS A 76 24.08 -6.47 -25.96
C LYS A 76 22.75 -6.88 -26.58
N SER A 77 22.63 -8.17 -26.89
CA SER A 77 21.45 -8.73 -27.54
C SER A 77 20.48 -9.39 -26.55
N PRO A 78 19.15 -9.15 -26.65
CA PRO A 78 18.14 -9.86 -25.86
C PRO A 78 18.18 -11.38 -26.03
N ASN A 79 18.66 -11.88 -27.17
CA ASN A 79 18.65 -13.29 -27.54
C ASN A 79 19.98 -14.01 -27.23
N ALA A 80 21.00 -13.26 -26.78
CA ALA A 80 22.29 -13.84 -26.40
C ALA A 80 22.19 -14.57 -25.04
N LYS A 81 23.28 -15.26 -24.67
CA LYS A 81 23.39 -16.03 -23.42
C LYS A 81 24.52 -15.49 -22.55
N GLY A 82 24.44 -15.77 -21.25
CA GLY A 82 25.49 -15.41 -20.29
C GLY A 82 25.72 -13.90 -20.23
N ASN A 83 26.99 -13.49 -20.24
CA ASN A 83 27.38 -12.08 -20.12
C ASN A 83 27.00 -11.23 -21.34
N GLU A 84 26.76 -11.85 -22.50
CA GLU A 84 26.36 -11.16 -23.73
C GLU A 84 24.85 -10.93 -23.82
N LYS A 85 24.07 -11.54 -22.92
CA LYS A 85 22.63 -11.29 -22.83
C LYS A 85 22.39 -9.88 -22.31
N LEU A 86 21.52 -9.14 -22.99
CA LEU A 86 21.05 -7.84 -22.55
C LEU A 86 20.42 -7.95 -21.16
N ASN A 87 20.94 -7.17 -20.21
CA ASN A 87 20.40 -7.07 -18.86
C ASN A 87 19.90 -5.63 -18.64
N PRO A 88 18.58 -5.37 -18.77
CA PRO A 88 18.04 -4.02 -18.64
C PRO A 88 18.21 -3.45 -17.23
N PHE A 89 18.22 -4.30 -16.19
CA PHE A 89 18.47 -3.86 -14.82
C PHE A 89 19.91 -3.40 -14.62
N ALA A 90 20.87 -4.06 -15.29
CA ALA A 90 22.25 -3.59 -15.25
C ALA A 90 22.42 -2.24 -15.94
N ILE A 91 21.74 -2.05 -17.08
CA ILE A 91 21.70 -0.76 -17.78
C ILE A 91 21.04 0.30 -16.89
N ARG A 92 19.91 0.00 -16.25
CA ARG A 92 19.24 0.88 -15.30
C ARG A 92 20.16 1.32 -14.18
N ASP A 93 20.82 0.39 -13.49
CA ASP A 93 21.62 0.71 -12.30
C ASP A 93 22.82 1.60 -12.65
N VAL A 94 23.48 1.32 -13.78
CA VAL A 94 24.58 2.14 -14.29
C VAL A 94 24.06 3.50 -14.78
N GLY A 95 22.95 3.49 -15.53
CA GLY A 95 22.33 4.68 -16.08
C GLY A 95 21.84 5.65 -15.01
N ILE A 96 21.28 5.16 -13.90
CA ILE A 96 20.87 6.02 -12.77
C ILE A 96 22.08 6.79 -12.21
N VAL A 97 23.25 6.15 -12.09
CA VAL A 97 24.48 6.81 -11.61
C VAL A 97 24.92 7.91 -12.57
N LEU A 98 24.90 7.63 -13.88
CA LEU A 98 25.24 8.61 -14.92
C LEU A 98 24.22 9.77 -14.96
N ALA A 99 22.93 9.48 -14.94
CA ALA A 99 21.87 10.49 -14.96
C ALA A 99 21.92 11.38 -13.71
N GLN A 100 22.24 10.83 -12.53
CA GLN A 100 22.48 11.61 -11.31
C GLN A 100 23.68 12.55 -11.47
N HIS A 101 24.78 12.05 -12.03
CA HIS A 101 25.96 12.85 -12.32
C HIS A 101 25.62 14.01 -13.28
N TYR A 102 24.94 13.74 -14.39
CA TYR A 102 24.57 14.77 -15.37
C TYR A 102 23.58 15.78 -14.80
N LYS A 103 22.60 15.34 -13.99
CA LYS A 103 21.69 16.24 -13.25
C LYS A 103 22.45 17.19 -12.33
N GLN A 104 23.43 16.69 -11.57
CA GLN A 104 24.25 17.52 -10.67
C GLN A 104 25.13 18.53 -11.42
N ASN A 105 25.48 18.26 -12.67
CA ASN A 105 26.29 19.13 -13.52
C ASN A 105 25.44 19.97 -14.50
N ASN A 106 24.12 20.03 -14.31
CA ASN A 106 23.17 20.76 -15.18
C ASN A 106 23.23 20.34 -16.67
N ASN A 107 23.63 19.11 -16.97
CA ASN A 107 23.62 18.57 -18.33
C ASN A 107 22.32 17.81 -18.60
N THR A 108 21.28 18.56 -19.01
CA THR A 108 19.94 17.97 -19.24
C THR A 108 19.93 17.01 -20.43
N VAL A 109 20.71 17.29 -21.48
CA VAL A 109 20.74 16.47 -22.71
C VAL A 109 21.24 15.06 -22.41
N GLU A 110 22.40 14.94 -21.74
CA GLU A 110 22.96 13.62 -21.40
C GLU A 110 22.13 12.89 -20.35
N LYS A 111 21.56 13.63 -19.37
CA LYS A 111 20.63 13.05 -18.41
C LYS A 111 19.45 12.39 -19.13
N GLU A 112 18.81 13.09 -20.07
CA GLU A 112 17.66 12.57 -20.80
C GLU A 112 18.05 11.43 -21.74
N ARG A 113 19.19 11.52 -22.44
CA ARG A 113 19.73 10.41 -23.25
C ARG A 113 19.85 9.13 -22.43
N VAL A 114 20.50 9.19 -21.27
CA VAL A 114 20.71 8.01 -20.42
C VAL A 114 19.39 7.40 -19.96
N ILE A 115 18.39 8.22 -19.59
CA ILE A 115 17.08 7.69 -19.19
C ILE A 115 16.33 7.06 -20.38
N HIS A 116 16.42 7.64 -21.59
CA HIS A 116 15.88 7.00 -22.79
C HIS A 116 16.59 5.69 -23.14
N ASP A 117 17.90 5.59 -22.92
CA ASP A 117 18.64 4.33 -23.12
C ASP A 117 18.18 3.23 -22.14
N ILE A 118 17.83 3.60 -20.90
CA ILE A 118 17.20 2.68 -19.93
C ILE A 118 15.83 2.21 -20.45
N ASP A 119 14.96 3.12 -20.89
CA ASP A 119 13.66 2.77 -21.49
C ASP A 119 13.84 1.79 -22.66
N ASN A 120 14.69 2.16 -23.61
CA ASN A 120 15.00 1.33 -24.78
C ASN A 120 15.50 -0.07 -24.39
N ALA A 121 16.31 -0.19 -23.33
CA ALA A 121 16.80 -1.48 -22.85
C ALA A 121 15.68 -2.38 -22.33
N PHE A 122 14.73 -1.84 -21.55
CA PHE A 122 13.57 -2.60 -21.10
C PHE A 122 12.64 -2.94 -22.27
N ARG A 123 12.38 -1.99 -23.18
CA ARG A 123 11.54 -2.23 -24.38
C ARG A 123 12.08 -3.35 -25.27
N LYS A 124 13.41 -3.48 -25.40
CA LYS A 124 14.06 -4.58 -26.14
C LYS A 124 13.77 -5.98 -25.56
N VAL A 125 13.50 -6.09 -24.26
CA VAL A 125 13.21 -7.38 -23.62
C VAL A 125 11.73 -7.54 -23.25
N LEU A 126 10.92 -6.50 -23.37
CA LEU A 126 9.54 -6.44 -22.85
C LEU A 126 8.73 -7.69 -23.22
N ASN A 127 8.66 -8.01 -24.51
CA ASN A 127 7.89 -9.15 -25.01
C ASN A 127 8.45 -10.54 -24.62
N GLN A 128 9.64 -10.63 -24.01
CA GLN A 128 10.19 -11.88 -23.49
C GLN A 128 9.66 -12.20 -22.08
N GLY A 129 9.15 -11.21 -21.35
CA GLY A 129 8.60 -11.38 -20.01
C GLY A 129 7.16 -11.90 -20.05
N VAL A 130 6.73 -12.55 -18.97
CA VAL A 130 5.29 -12.81 -18.75
C VAL A 130 4.55 -11.49 -18.52
N VAL A 131 3.24 -11.45 -18.71
CA VAL A 131 2.41 -10.21 -18.65
C VAL A 131 2.68 -9.39 -17.38
N MET A 132 2.78 -10.05 -16.22
CA MET A 132 3.10 -9.38 -14.95
C MET A 132 4.51 -8.75 -14.93
N GLN A 133 5.50 -9.42 -15.52
CA GLN A 133 6.86 -8.85 -15.63
C GLN A 133 6.88 -7.66 -16.58
N GLN A 134 6.09 -7.70 -17.65
CA GLN A 134 5.95 -6.57 -18.58
C GLN A 134 5.43 -5.33 -17.87
N LEU A 135 4.36 -5.48 -17.09
CA LEU A 135 3.80 -4.38 -16.29
C LEU A 135 4.86 -3.79 -15.34
N LEU A 136 5.54 -4.65 -14.59
CA LEU A 136 6.58 -4.24 -13.64
C LEU A 136 7.71 -3.46 -14.33
N TRP A 137 8.14 -3.89 -15.52
CA TRP A 137 9.18 -3.19 -16.26
C TRP A 137 8.72 -1.83 -16.77
N LEU A 138 7.46 -1.69 -17.20
CA LEU A 138 6.90 -0.39 -17.59
C LEU A 138 6.82 0.57 -16.40
N GLU A 139 6.44 0.09 -15.21
CA GLU A 139 6.46 0.89 -13.98
C GLU A 139 7.87 1.33 -13.59
N GLU A 140 8.87 0.45 -13.72
CA GLU A 140 10.27 0.80 -13.48
C GLU A 140 10.76 1.93 -14.39
N ILE A 141 10.40 1.89 -15.68
CA ILE A 141 10.72 2.95 -16.64
C ILE A 141 10.02 4.26 -16.26
N GLN A 142 8.71 4.22 -15.98
CA GLN A 142 7.93 5.40 -15.60
C GLN A 142 8.48 6.06 -14.32
N LYS A 143 8.89 5.25 -13.35
CA LYS A 143 9.54 5.70 -12.12
C LYS A 143 10.86 6.40 -12.41
N CYS A 144 11.67 5.88 -13.35
CA CYS A 144 12.89 6.55 -13.79
C CYS A 144 12.58 7.94 -14.38
N TYR A 145 11.64 8.04 -15.32
CA TYR A 145 11.23 9.34 -15.87
C TYR A 145 10.79 10.33 -14.78
N SER A 146 9.98 9.87 -13.82
CA SER A 146 9.47 10.68 -12.72
C SER A 146 10.60 11.21 -11.81
N ILE A 147 11.53 10.36 -11.39
CA ILE A 147 12.66 10.72 -10.52
C ILE A 147 13.58 11.77 -11.17
N PHE A 148 13.74 11.71 -12.49
CA PHE A 148 14.61 12.62 -13.26
C PHE A 148 13.87 13.83 -13.88
N GLY A 149 12.61 14.05 -13.49
CA GLY A 149 11.82 15.23 -13.85
C GLY A 149 11.31 15.23 -15.30
N MET A 150 11.27 14.06 -15.95
CA MET A 150 10.79 13.87 -17.31
C MET A 150 9.27 13.62 -17.29
N THR A 151 8.51 14.61 -16.82
CA THR A 151 7.09 14.47 -16.51
C THR A 151 6.23 14.11 -17.72
N LYS A 152 6.55 14.65 -18.90
CA LYS A 152 5.80 14.35 -20.14
C LYS A 152 5.95 12.88 -20.53
N ASP A 153 7.17 12.36 -20.47
CA ASP A 153 7.45 10.96 -20.80
C ASP A 153 6.75 10.03 -19.80
N ALA A 154 6.88 10.31 -18.49
CA ALA A 154 6.19 9.56 -17.44
C ALA A 154 4.66 9.53 -17.63
N GLN A 155 4.06 10.68 -18.00
CA GLN A 155 2.63 10.79 -18.25
C GLN A 155 2.19 10.03 -19.51
N SER A 156 3.02 10.03 -20.55
CA SER A 156 2.71 9.33 -21.80
C SER A 156 2.60 7.81 -21.64
N MET A 157 3.18 7.25 -20.57
CA MET A 157 3.17 5.81 -20.30
C MET A 157 1.89 5.31 -19.62
N TYR A 158 1.05 6.19 -19.05
CA TYR A 158 -0.14 5.76 -18.31
C TYR A 158 -1.08 4.83 -19.12
N PRO A 159 -1.40 5.12 -20.40
CA PRO A 159 -2.27 4.24 -21.19
C PRO A 159 -1.66 2.84 -21.42
N GLU A 160 -0.35 2.76 -21.64
CA GLU A 160 0.37 1.50 -21.85
C GLU A 160 0.39 0.65 -20.58
N ILE A 161 0.69 1.27 -19.43
CA ILE A 161 0.65 0.62 -18.11
C ILE A 161 -0.76 0.14 -17.79
N GLN A 162 -1.77 0.97 -18.03
CA GLN A 162 -3.16 0.63 -17.79
C GLN A 162 -3.60 -0.58 -18.60
N ALA A 163 -3.34 -0.56 -19.91
CA ALA A 163 -3.68 -1.67 -20.80
C ALA A 163 -3.00 -2.98 -20.36
N LYS A 164 -1.71 -2.90 -20.01
CA LYS A 164 -0.97 -4.07 -19.55
C LYS A 164 -1.49 -4.61 -18.21
N GLY A 165 -1.93 -3.74 -17.30
CA GLY A 165 -2.51 -4.17 -16.04
C GLY A 165 -3.88 -4.82 -16.16
N ILE A 166 -4.69 -4.45 -17.17
CA ILE A 166 -5.90 -5.20 -17.53
C ILE A 166 -5.51 -6.63 -17.97
N GLU A 167 -4.52 -6.76 -18.86
CA GLU A 167 -4.04 -8.09 -19.28
C GLU A 167 -3.51 -8.93 -18.11
N VAL A 168 -2.86 -8.31 -17.12
CA VAL A 168 -2.41 -9.02 -15.90
C VAL A 168 -3.60 -9.64 -15.20
N LYS A 169 -4.67 -8.87 -14.96
CA LYS A 169 -5.88 -9.36 -14.29
C LYS A 169 -6.49 -10.56 -15.02
N ASP A 170 -6.58 -10.48 -16.34
CA ASP A 170 -7.13 -11.56 -17.17
C ASP A 170 -6.23 -12.82 -17.19
N SER A 171 -4.93 -12.64 -16.95
CA SER A 171 -3.95 -13.74 -16.90
C SER A 171 -3.89 -14.48 -15.56
N LEU A 172 -4.46 -13.90 -14.50
CA LEU A 172 -4.43 -14.50 -13.16
C LEU A 172 -5.33 -15.74 -13.10
N LYS A 173 -4.80 -16.82 -12.55
CA LYS A 173 -5.55 -18.06 -12.32
C LYS A 173 -6.03 -18.12 -10.88
N GLN A 174 -7.33 -18.27 -10.70
CA GLN A 174 -7.91 -18.52 -9.39
C GLN A 174 -7.59 -19.95 -8.93
N GLN A 175 -7.14 -20.06 -7.69
CA GLN A 175 -7.10 -21.33 -6.97
C GLN A 175 -8.11 -21.27 -5.84
N SER A 176 -8.90 -22.33 -5.73
CA SER A 176 -9.94 -22.46 -4.71
C SER A 176 -9.73 -23.73 -3.93
N TYR A 177 -9.90 -23.65 -2.61
CA TYR A 177 -9.78 -24.77 -1.69
C TYR A 177 -11.05 -24.82 -0.85
N GLU A 178 -11.67 -25.99 -0.79
CA GLU A 178 -12.82 -26.22 0.10
C GLU A 178 -12.31 -26.61 1.48
N TYR A 179 -12.86 -25.98 2.51
CA TYR A 179 -12.65 -26.38 3.90
C TYR A 179 -14.00 -26.41 4.61
N SER A 180 -14.21 -27.44 5.44
CA SER A 180 -15.42 -27.56 6.25
C SER A 180 -15.19 -26.97 7.63
N ARG A 181 -16.10 -26.11 8.09
CA ARG A 181 -16.12 -25.61 9.47
C ARG A 181 -17.23 -26.31 10.24
N PRO A 182 -16.96 -26.89 11.43
CA PRO A 182 -17.99 -27.52 12.24
C PRO A 182 -19.11 -26.53 12.61
N MET A 183 -20.37 -26.88 12.29
CA MET A 183 -21.52 -26.02 12.58
C MET A 183 -21.69 -25.75 14.08
N GLU A 184 -21.31 -26.71 14.92
CA GLU A 184 -21.31 -26.60 16.38
C GLU A 184 -20.49 -25.42 16.93
N LEU A 185 -19.40 -25.03 16.23
CA LEU A 185 -18.61 -23.85 16.60
C LEU A 185 -19.36 -22.56 16.27
N ILE A 186 -20.05 -22.56 15.13
CA ILE A 186 -20.84 -21.42 14.66
C ILE A 186 -22.06 -21.22 15.56
N ASP A 187 -22.76 -22.30 15.92
CA ASP A 187 -23.91 -22.23 16.82
C ASP A 187 -23.52 -21.82 18.24
N ARG A 188 -22.36 -22.26 18.74
CA ARG A 188 -21.83 -21.75 20.02
C ARG A 188 -21.59 -20.25 19.96
N LEU A 189 -20.90 -19.76 18.93
CA LEU A 189 -20.66 -18.33 18.75
C LEU A 189 -21.97 -17.55 18.67
N LYS A 190 -22.94 -18.04 17.90
CA LYS A 190 -24.29 -17.46 17.81
C LYS A 190 -24.94 -17.35 19.19
N ASN A 191 -24.96 -18.43 19.95
CA ASN A 191 -25.61 -18.47 21.25
C ASN A 191 -24.93 -17.56 22.28
N GLU A 192 -23.60 -17.42 22.20
CA GLU A 192 -22.86 -16.44 23.01
C GLU A 192 -23.27 -14.99 22.68
N ILE A 193 -23.57 -14.69 21.42
CA ILE A 193 -23.95 -13.34 20.97
C ILE A 193 -25.42 -13.02 21.30
N ILE A 194 -26.33 -13.96 21.05
CA ILE A 194 -27.80 -13.74 21.17
C ILE A 194 -28.29 -13.85 22.62
N ASN A 195 -27.41 -14.07 23.59
CA ASN A 195 -27.76 -14.15 24.99
C ASN A 195 -27.87 -12.76 25.64
N GLY A 196 -29.04 -12.42 26.17
CA GLY A 196 -29.28 -11.18 26.93
C GLY A 196 -30.30 -10.24 26.30
N SER A 197 -30.29 -9.00 26.76
CA SER A 197 -31.08 -7.89 26.22
C SER A 197 -30.48 -7.31 24.94
N VAL A 198 -31.26 -6.54 24.18
CA VAL A 198 -30.78 -5.86 22.95
C VAL A 198 -29.55 -4.99 23.23
N ASP A 199 -29.54 -4.31 24.38
CA ASP A 199 -28.44 -3.44 24.81
C ASP A 199 -27.14 -4.21 25.12
N GLU A 200 -27.22 -5.52 25.34
CA GLU A 200 -26.06 -6.42 25.54
C GLU A 200 -25.67 -7.13 24.24
N ILE A 201 -26.64 -7.49 23.41
CA ILE A 201 -26.42 -8.23 22.16
C ILE A 201 -25.57 -7.41 21.17
N TYR A 202 -25.84 -6.11 20.99
CA TYR A 202 -25.07 -5.31 20.03
C TYR A 202 -23.60 -5.11 20.44
N PRO A 203 -23.26 -4.80 21.71
CA PRO A 203 -21.88 -4.86 22.19
C PRO A 203 -21.20 -6.21 21.95
N HIS A 204 -21.82 -7.32 22.33
CA HIS A 204 -21.24 -8.65 22.13
C HIS A 204 -21.03 -8.98 20.65
N PHE A 205 -22.01 -8.65 19.80
CA PHE A 205 -21.91 -8.83 18.36
C PHE A 205 -20.74 -8.03 17.77
N VAL A 206 -20.60 -6.77 18.17
CA VAL A 206 -19.49 -5.93 17.70
C VAL A 206 -18.16 -6.49 18.15
N GLU A 207 -18.01 -6.82 19.44
CA GLU A 207 -16.76 -7.37 20.00
C GLU A 207 -16.32 -8.65 19.28
N LYS A 208 -17.24 -9.61 19.08
CA LYS A 208 -16.93 -10.92 18.49
C LYS A 208 -16.53 -10.86 17.02
N PHE A 209 -16.99 -9.86 16.28
CA PHE A 209 -16.71 -9.69 14.85
C PHE A 209 -15.72 -8.56 14.54
N THR A 210 -15.27 -7.82 15.56
CA THR A 210 -14.16 -6.86 15.43
C THR A 210 -12.87 -7.64 15.42
N MET A 211 -12.05 -7.37 14.40
CA MET A 211 -10.74 -8.00 14.27
C MET A 211 -9.78 -7.48 15.35
N LYS A 212 -8.99 -8.39 15.92
CA LYS A 212 -7.88 -8.01 16.80
C LYS A 212 -6.63 -7.75 16.00
N LYS A 213 -5.96 -6.61 16.24
CA LYS A 213 -4.71 -6.28 15.53
C LYS A 213 -3.62 -7.29 15.84
N LYS A 214 -3.55 -7.76 17.08
CA LYS A 214 -2.59 -8.78 17.51
C LYS A 214 -2.63 -10.06 16.66
N ASP A 215 -3.81 -10.47 16.20
CA ASP A 215 -3.94 -11.64 15.32
C ASP A 215 -3.26 -11.40 13.96
N ALA A 216 -3.30 -10.17 13.45
CA ALA A 216 -2.56 -9.78 12.25
C ALA A 216 -1.05 -9.78 12.50
N GLU A 217 -0.60 -9.19 13.61
CA GLU A 217 0.82 -9.15 13.95
C GLU A 217 1.41 -10.56 14.06
N GLU A 218 0.75 -11.46 14.81
CA GLU A 218 1.17 -12.84 14.95
C GLU A 218 1.19 -13.60 13.63
N PHE A 219 0.23 -13.32 12.74
CA PHE A 219 0.23 -13.89 11.40
C PHE A 219 1.44 -13.42 10.59
N VAL A 220 1.75 -12.12 10.60
CA VAL A 220 2.90 -11.55 9.87
C VAL A 220 4.21 -12.12 10.39
N GLU A 221 4.38 -12.28 11.70
CA GLU A 221 5.56 -12.93 12.27
C GLU A 221 5.70 -14.40 11.81
N LYS A 222 4.59 -15.15 11.73
CA LYS A 222 4.61 -16.51 11.18
C LYS A 222 4.96 -16.54 9.69
N GLN A 223 4.52 -15.54 8.92
CA GLN A 223 4.83 -15.43 7.49
C GLN A 223 6.31 -15.15 7.22
N LYS A 224 7.02 -14.44 8.11
CA LYS A 224 8.48 -14.25 7.99
C LYS A 224 9.25 -15.57 7.99
N ILE A 225 8.69 -16.60 8.64
CA ILE A 225 9.29 -17.93 8.75
C ILE A 225 8.77 -18.86 7.63
N ASN A 226 7.74 -18.45 6.87
CA ASN A 226 7.17 -19.24 5.78
C ASN A 226 7.94 -18.99 4.46
N PRO A 227 8.62 -20.00 3.89
CA PRO A 227 9.67 -19.78 2.91
C PRO A 227 9.21 -19.33 1.53
N LEU A 228 7.93 -19.42 1.16
CA LEU A 228 7.48 -19.05 -0.20
C LEU A 228 6.66 -17.77 -0.24
N SER A 229 5.58 -17.69 0.54
CA SER A 229 4.71 -16.49 0.58
C SER A 229 5.40 -15.29 1.24
N GLY A 230 6.27 -15.51 2.22
CA GLY A 230 7.02 -14.45 2.88
C GLY A 230 8.11 -13.80 2.02
N LEU A 231 8.50 -14.42 0.90
CA LEU A 231 9.54 -13.89 0.00
C LEU A 231 8.97 -13.01 -1.13
N MET A 232 7.65 -12.95 -1.28
CA MET A 232 7.01 -12.26 -2.41
C MET A 232 6.12 -11.13 -1.91
N GLY A 233 6.30 -9.94 -2.48
CA GLY A 233 5.37 -8.82 -2.30
C GLY A 233 4.09 -9.00 -3.11
N ILE A 234 3.07 -8.21 -2.78
CA ILE A 234 1.77 -8.21 -3.46
C ILE A 234 1.60 -6.87 -4.18
N GLN A 235 1.14 -6.91 -5.42
CA GLN A 235 0.75 -5.71 -6.16
C GLN A 235 -0.77 -5.60 -6.21
N ILE A 236 -1.30 -4.42 -5.86
CA ILE A 236 -2.73 -4.12 -5.88
C ILE A 236 -3.02 -3.33 -7.16
N LEU A 237 -3.94 -3.85 -7.99
CA LEU A 237 -4.40 -3.20 -9.22
C LEU A 237 -5.82 -2.66 -9.03
N SER A 238 -6.13 -1.54 -9.67
CA SER A 238 -7.49 -0.99 -9.76
C SER A 238 -8.39 -1.85 -10.64
N GLU A 239 -9.70 -1.54 -10.66
CA GLU A 239 -10.60 -2.13 -11.65
C GLU A 239 -10.12 -1.86 -13.09
N SER A 240 -9.63 -0.64 -13.32
CA SER A 240 -9.12 -0.16 -14.61
C SER A 240 -7.74 -0.70 -15.00
N GLY A 241 -7.10 -1.54 -14.18
CA GLY A 241 -5.78 -2.13 -14.43
C GLY A 241 -4.59 -1.27 -13.95
N MET A 242 -4.83 -0.11 -13.35
CA MET A 242 -3.74 0.73 -12.84
C MET A 242 -3.13 0.14 -11.56
N PRO A 243 -1.80 0.07 -11.44
CA PRO A 243 -1.15 -0.18 -10.16
C PRO A 243 -1.51 0.89 -9.14
N LEU A 244 -2.10 0.47 -8.03
CA LEU A 244 -2.57 1.34 -6.96
C LEU A 244 -1.59 1.39 -5.79
N SER A 245 -1.12 0.24 -5.35
CA SER A 245 -0.20 0.11 -4.23
C SER A 245 0.58 -1.21 -4.31
N GLN A 246 1.66 -1.28 -3.54
CA GLN A 246 2.47 -2.47 -3.36
C GLN A 246 2.58 -2.77 -1.87
N ILE A 247 2.40 -4.03 -1.54
CA ILE A 247 2.71 -4.58 -0.22
C ILE A 247 4.06 -5.26 -0.33
N GLY A 248 5.01 -4.80 0.46
CA GLY A 248 6.34 -5.42 0.53
C GLY A 248 6.30 -6.81 1.16
N THR A 249 7.47 -7.44 1.30
CA THR A 249 7.56 -8.67 2.09
C THR A 249 7.30 -8.37 3.57
N PRO A 250 6.87 -9.36 4.37
CA PRO A 250 6.71 -9.20 5.83
C PRO A 250 7.90 -8.60 6.57
N GLU A 251 9.12 -8.75 6.05
CA GLU A 251 10.34 -8.17 6.63
C GLU A 251 10.44 -6.65 6.42
N PHE A 252 10.09 -6.17 5.22
CA PHE A 252 10.27 -4.76 4.83
C PHE A 252 8.98 -3.93 4.91
N ASP A 253 7.82 -4.57 5.01
CA ASP A 253 6.50 -3.91 5.08
C ASP A 253 5.55 -4.67 6.01
N LYS A 254 5.86 -4.64 7.32
CA LYS A 254 5.05 -5.30 8.35
C LYS A 254 3.60 -4.81 8.32
N GLU A 255 3.41 -3.49 8.35
CA GLU A 255 2.08 -2.86 8.43
C GLU A 255 1.22 -3.17 7.20
N GLY A 256 1.77 -3.13 5.98
CA GLY A 256 1.00 -3.46 4.78
C GLY A 256 0.53 -4.91 4.75
N ASN A 257 1.35 -5.82 5.28
CA ASN A 257 0.98 -7.23 5.42
C ASN A 257 -0.11 -7.42 6.48
N GLU A 258 -0.10 -6.66 7.58
CA GLU A 258 -1.15 -6.71 8.61
C GLU A 258 -2.50 -6.33 8.02
N TYR A 259 -2.60 -5.19 7.32
CA TYR A 259 -3.85 -4.74 6.72
C TYR A 259 -4.37 -5.68 5.64
N SER A 260 -3.49 -6.24 4.80
CA SER A 260 -3.88 -7.21 3.79
C SER A 260 -4.36 -8.53 4.38
N PHE A 261 -3.71 -8.99 5.44
CA PHE A 261 -4.21 -10.14 6.19
C PHE A 261 -5.56 -9.82 6.84
N GLY A 262 -5.71 -8.63 7.41
CA GLY A 262 -6.96 -8.21 8.03
C GLY A 262 -8.13 -8.19 7.05
N ALA A 263 -7.94 -7.66 5.84
CA ALA A 263 -8.95 -7.72 4.78
C ALA A 263 -9.35 -9.17 4.44
N LYS A 264 -8.37 -10.07 4.28
CA LYS A 264 -8.63 -11.50 4.04
C LYS A 264 -9.37 -12.16 5.20
N LEU A 265 -9.04 -11.78 6.43
CA LEU A 265 -9.69 -12.31 7.63
C LEU A 265 -11.15 -11.87 7.67
N ILE A 266 -11.41 -10.57 7.47
CA ILE A 266 -12.75 -9.99 7.38
C ILE A 266 -13.59 -10.75 6.34
N ASP A 267 -13.06 -10.96 5.14
CA ASP A 267 -13.73 -11.71 4.06
C ASP A 267 -13.99 -13.17 4.43
N SER A 268 -13.01 -13.84 5.05
CA SER A 268 -13.14 -15.26 5.46
C SER A 268 -14.23 -15.50 6.50
N TYR A 269 -14.54 -14.50 7.32
CA TYR A 269 -15.59 -14.56 8.33
C TYR A 269 -16.96 -14.10 7.82
N SER A 270 -17.07 -13.57 6.60
CA SER A 270 -18.34 -13.08 6.04
C SER A 270 -19.48 -14.10 6.08
N PRO A 271 -19.28 -15.39 5.77
CA PRO A 271 -20.37 -16.38 5.88
C PRO A 271 -20.91 -16.56 7.31
N VAL A 272 -20.01 -16.51 8.31
CA VAL A 272 -20.38 -16.64 9.72
C VAL A 272 -21.11 -15.39 10.20
N LEU A 273 -20.60 -14.20 9.83
CA LEU A 273 -21.26 -12.94 10.10
C LEU A 273 -22.68 -12.94 9.52
N ARG A 274 -22.83 -13.36 8.26
CA ARG A 274 -24.12 -13.41 7.58
C ARG A 274 -25.11 -14.34 8.26
N TYR A 275 -24.66 -15.51 8.71
CA TYR A 275 -25.49 -16.44 9.46
C TYR A 275 -26.00 -15.80 10.76
N VAL A 276 -25.11 -15.21 11.57
CA VAL A 276 -25.49 -14.58 12.83
C VAL A 276 -26.44 -13.39 12.61
N ILE A 277 -26.19 -12.55 11.61
CA ILE A 277 -27.09 -11.46 11.23
C ILE A 277 -28.47 -11.98 10.85
N SER A 278 -28.54 -13.06 10.06
CA SER A 278 -29.82 -13.65 9.66
C SER A 278 -30.62 -14.14 10.87
N GLU A 279 -29.95 -14.73 11.85
CA GLU A 279 -30.56 -15.15 13.11
C GLU A 279 -31.03 -13.96 13.96
N LEU A 280 -30.25 -12.87 14.01
CA LEU A 280 -30.64 -11.64 14.70
C LEU A 280 -31.88 -10.99 14.05
N VAL A 281 -32.00 -11.04 12.72
CA VAL A 281 -33.20 -10.59 12.00
C VAL A 281 -34.38 -11.49 12.31
N ASN A 282 -34.20 -12.82 12.24
CA ASN A 282 -35.26 -13.81 12.50
C ASN A 282 -35.81 -13.72 13.94
N ASN A 283 -34.94 -13.42 14.90
CA ASN A 283 -35.32 -13.25 16.31
C ASN A 283 -35.85 -11.84 16.64
N GLY A 284 -36.00 -10.96 15.65
CA GLY A 284 -36.54 -9.61 15.84
C GLY A 284 -35.61 -8.64 16.56
N VAL A 285 -34.32 -8.97 16.67
CA VAL A 285 -33.29 -8.12 17.31
C VAL A 285 -32.69 -7.14 16.31
N PHE A 286 -32.61 -7.51 15.03
CA PHE A 286 -32.22 -6.61 13.94
C PHE A 286 -33.46 -6.07 13.22
N THR A 287 -33.99 -4.96 13.75
CA THR A 287 -35.05 -4.17 13.11
C THR A 287 -34.55 -2.76 12.84
N GLU A 288 -35.18 -2.07 11.89
CA GLU A 288 -34.87 -0.66 11.60
C GLU A 288 -34.93 0.20 12.87
N GLU A 289 -36.00 0.06 13.65
CA GLU A 289 -36.22 0.82 14.88
C GLU A 289 -35.15 0.58 15.93
N LEU A 290 -34.82 -0.69 16.24
CA LEU A 290 -33.85 -1.01 17.29
C LEU A 290 -32.43 -0.60 16.92
N ILE A 291 -32.03 -0.81 15.67
CA ILE A 291 -30.69 -0.43 15.19
C ILE A 291 -30.55 1.09 15.19
N VAL A 292 -31.53 1.83 14.65
CA VAL A 292 -31.51 3.30 14.66
C VAL A 292 -31.46 3.83 16.09
N LYS A 293 -32.33 3.32 16.97
CA LYS A 293 -32.37 3.72 18.38
C LYS A 293 -31.01 3.54 19.05
N HIS A 294 -30.37 2.39 18.84
CA HIS A 294 -29.06 2.09 19.40
C HIS A 294 -27.97 3.04 18.90
N ILE A 295 -27.87 3.23 17.58
CA ILE A 295 -26.84 4.10 17.01
C ILE A 295 -27.02 5.56 17.48
N MET A 296 -28.26 6.05 17.50
CA MET A 296 -28.55 7.42 17.94
C MET A 296 -28.24 7.64 19.42
N ALA A 297 -28.30 6.60 20.26
CA ALA A 297 -27.98 6.69 21.69
C ALA A 297 -26.49 6.98 21.99
N SER A 298 -25.59 6.81 21.01
CA SER A 298 -24.18 7.21 21.14
C SER A 298 -23.97 8.73 21.14
N ASP A 299 -24.97 9.48 20.68
CA ASP A 299 -24.87 10.91 20.32
C ASP A 299 -23.71 11.23 19.34
N LEU A 300 -23.15 10.24 18.65
CA LEU A 300 -22.10 10.47 17.64
C LEU A 300 -22.69 10.77 16.26
N ILE A 301 -23.95 10.40 16.03
CA ILE A 301 -24.70 10.77 14.82
C ILE A 301 -25.70 11.87 15.18
N ASN A 302 -25.65 12.99 14.46
CA ASN A 302 -26.57 14.10 14.71
C ASN A 302 -28.02 13.74 14.36
N TYR A 303 -28.98 14.34 15.08
CA TYR A 303 -30.42 14.12 14.87
C TYR A 303 -30.90 14.45 13.44
N ASP A 304 -30.30 15.42 12.77
CA ASP A 304 -30.63 15.78 11.37
C ASP A 304 -30.25 14.69 10.35
N ARG A 305 -29.48 13.68 10.77
CA ARG A 305 -29.07 12.53 9.95
C ARG A 305 -29.87 11.26 10.23
N GLN A 306 -30.73 11.26 11.24
CA GLN A 306 -31.52 10.09 11.64
C GLN A 306 -32.33 9.52 10.47
N ASP A 307 -32.96 10.38 9.66
CA ASP A 307 -33.72 9.96 8.47
C ASP A 307 -32.85 9.25 7.43
N SER A 308 -31.62 9.72 7.21
CA SER A 308 -30.68 9.10 6.27
C SER A 308 -30.19 7.76 6.78
N LEU A 309 -29.91 7.67 8.09
CA LEU A 309 -29.53 6.43 8.76
C LEU A 309 -30.66 5.40 8.69
N ALA A 310 -31.90 5.78 9.05
CA ALA A 310 -33.07 4.90 9.01
C ALA A 310 -33.33 4.36 7.60
N LYS A 311 -33.30 5.23 6.57
CA LYS A 311 -33.41 4.82 5.17
C LYS A 311 -32.31 3.83 4.76
N GLY A 312 -31.07 4.09 5.15
CA GLY A 312 -29.95 3.20 4.85
C GLY A 312 -30.14 1.80 5.46
N ILE A 313 -30.56 1.73 6.74
CA ILE A 313 -30.85 0.47 7.42
C ILE A 313 -32.03 -0.25 6.77
N LYS A 314 -33.09 0.48 6.39
CA LYS A 314 -34.23 -0.08 5.67
C LYS A 314 -33.83 -0.70 4.33
N PHE A 315 -32.99 -0.01 3.55
CA PHE A 315 -32.48 -0.56 2.30
C PHE A 315 -31.63 -1.81 2.53
N TYR A 316 -30.80 -1.82 3.57
CA TYR A 316 -30.04 -3.00 3.94
C TYR A 316 -30.95 -4.20 4.26
N LEU A 317 -31.98 -4.02 5.10
CA LEU A 317 -32.91 -5.07 5.49
C LEU A 317 -33.77 -5.58 4.33
N SER A 318 -33.99 -4.76 3.29
CA SER A 318 -34.74 -5.13 2.09
C SER A 318 -33.89 -5.71 0.96
N GLY A 319 -32.56 -5.81 1.15
CA GLY A 319 -31.65 -6.39 0.15
C GLY A 319 -31.06 -5.39 -0.85
N GLU A 320 -31.35 -4.10 -0.70
CA GLU A 320 -30.84 -3.01 -1.55
C GLU A 320 -29.45 -2.54 -1.06
N TYR A 321 -28.48 -3.46 -1.08
CA TYR A 321 -27.17 -3.31 -0.43
C TYR A 321 -26.34 -2.14 -0.95
N VAL A 322 -26.33 -1.93 -2.27
CA VAL A 322 -25.58 -0.82 -2.90
C VAL A 322 -26.09 0.52 -2.35
N THR A 323 -27.40 0.73 -2.39
CA THR A 323 -28.05 1.95 -1.87
C THR A 323 -27.81 2.12 -0.39
N ALA A 324 -27.90 1.04 0.39
CA ALA A 324 -27.62 1.05 1.81
C ALA A 324 -26.18 1.53 2.09
N CYS A 325 -25.17 0.94 1.43
CA CYS A 325 -23.78 1.33 1.62
C CYS A 325 -23.53 2.82 1.29
N HIS A 326 -24.15 3.36 0.24
CA HIS A 326 -24.03 4.78 -0.13
C HIS A 326 -24.60 5.73 0.94
N LEU A 327 -25.65 5.30 1.66
CA LEU A 327 -26.24 6.11 2.73
C LEU A 327 -25.51 5.94 4.06
N LEU A 328 -25.03 4.73 4.34
CA LEU A 328 -24.51 4.31 5.65
C LEU A 328 -23.02 4.61 5.86
N ILE A 329 -22.17 4.46 4.85
CA ILE A 329 -20.73 4.78 4.97
C ILE A 329 -20.50 6.25 5.39
N PRO A 330 -21.18 7.25 4.80
CA PRO A 330 -21.06 8.64 5.25
C PRO A 330 -21.46 8.86 6.71
N GLN A 331 -22.35 8.03 7.28
CA GLN A 331 -22.72 8.14 8.70
C GLN A 331 -21.60 7.64 9.60
N ILE A 332 -20.88 6.58 9.21
CA ILE A 332 -19.69 6.11 9.96
C ILE A 332 -18.62 7.22 9.98
N GLU A 333 -18.33 7.82 8.83
CA GLU A 333 -17.37 8.93 8.72
C GLU A 333 -17.80 10.14 9.57
N HIS A 334 -19.09 10.47 9.57
CA HIS A 334 -19.64 11.51 10.42
C HIS A 334 -19.50 11.18 11.92
N GLY A 335 -19.78 9.94 12.32
CA GLY A 335 -19.64 9.48 13.70
C GLY A 335 -18.21 9.64 14.24
N ILE A 336 -17.21 9.26 13.44
CA ILE A 336 -15.79 9.40 13.81
C ILE A 336 -15.37 10.88 13.83
N CYS A 337 -15.85 11.69 12.89
CA CYS A 337 -15.64 13.15 12.93
C CYS A 337 -16.19 13.76 14.24
N ASN A 338 -17.42 13.41 14.59
CA ASN A 338 -18.08 13.92 15.79
C ASN A 338 -17.41 13.41 17.07
N LEU A 339 -16.91 12.17 17.08
CA LEU A 339 -16.11 11.66 18.18
C LEU A 339 -14.89 12.57 18.42
N ALA A 340 -14.12 12.87 17.38
CA ALA A 340 -12.97 13.77 17.49
C ALA A 340 -13.37 15.14 18.04
N LEU A 341 -14.44 15.74 17.52
CA LEU A 341 -14.94 17.05 17.97
C LEU A 341 -15.37 17.04 19.44
N LYS A 342 -16.06 15.99 19.89
CA LYS A 342 -16.50 15.86 21.29
C LYS A 342 -15.34 15.65 22.26
N LEU A 343 -14.24 15.08 21.79
CA LEU A 343 -13.00 14.94 22.55
C LEU A 343 -12.13 16.21 22.53
N GLY A 344 -12.62 17.31 21.92
CA GLY A 344 -11.90 18.58 21.84
C GLY A 344 -10.83 18.63 20.75
N ALA A 345 -10.72 17.59 19.91
CA ALA A 345 -9.82 17.56 18.77
C ALA A 345 -10.46 18.21 17.54
N SER A 346 -9.62 18.78 16.66
CA SER A 346 -10.10 19.40 15.43
C SER A 346 -10.32 18.36 14.33
N ALA A 347 -11.56 18.17 13.89
CA ALA A 347 -11.87 17.45 12.65
C ALA A 347 -11.52 18.25 11.37
N LEU A 348 -10.94 19.45 11.54
CA LEU A 348 -10.48 20.32 10.46
C LEU A 348 -8.95 20.45 10.47
N ARG A 349 -8.36 20.63 9.29
CA ARG A 349 -6.95 21.01 9.11
C ARG A 349 -6.83 22.26 8.27
N MET A 350 -5.74 23.00 8.45
CA MET A 350 -5.43 24.14 7.59
C MET A 350 -5.20 23.68 6.15
N GLN A 351 -5.74 24.44 5.19
CA GLN A 351 -5.48 24.19 3.78
C GLN A 351 -3.99 24.44 3.46
N PRO A 352 -3.40 23.73 2.47
CA PRO A 352 -2.02 23.99 2.04
C PRO A 352 -1.78 25.45 1.60
N SER A 353 -2.83 26.13 1.14
CA SER A 353 -2.80 27.55 0.78
C SER A 353 -2.65 28.50 1.97
N GLY A 354 -2.89 28.03 3.20
CA GLY A 354 -2.98 28.84 4.42
C GLY A 354 -4.22 29.74 4.50
N LYS A 355 -5.15 29.65 3.54
CA LYS A 355 -6.30 30.59 3.41
C LYS A 355 -7.61 30.08 4.02
N GLY A 356 -7.56 29.06 4.87
CA GLY A 356 -8.74 28.52 5.51
C GLY A 356 -8.52 27.10 6.01
N TYR A 357 -9.62 26.46 6.41
CA TYR A 357 -9.64 25.09 6.90
C TYR A 357 -10.34 24.16 5.91
N MET A 358 -10.04 22.87 5.99
CA MET A 358 -10.72 21.80 5.27
C MET A 358 -10.96 20.63 6.21
N VAL A 359 -12.01 19.84 5.96
CA VAL A 359 -12.27 18.60 6.71
C VAL A 359 -11.06 17.67 6.60
N GLN A 360 -10.66 17.08 7.71
CA GLN A 360 -9.61 16.06 7.72
C GLN A 360 -10.04 14.84 6.90
N LEU A 361 -9.07 14.16 6.29
CA LEU A 361 -9.36 12.87 5.69
C LEU A 361 -9.72 11.89 6.80
N MET A 362 -10.70 11.02 6.56
CA MET A 362 -11.15 10.03 7.54
C MET A 362 -9.99 9.22 8.13
N ASP A 363 -9.02 8.83 7.29
CA ASP A 363 -7.81 8.12 7.73
C ASP A 363 -7.02 8.89 8.82
N LYS A 364 -7.01 10.22 8.76
CA LYS A 364 -6.29 11.08 9.70
C LYS A 364 -7.01 11.27 11.02
N LEU A 365 -8.31 10.99 11.08
CA LEU A 365 -9.06 11.04 12.34
C LEU A 365 -8.62 9.93 13.29
N PHE A 366 -8.24 8.77 12.75
CA PHE A 366 -7.72 7.66 13.55
C PHE A 366 -6.28 7.90 14.03
N ASP A 367 -5.57 8.91 13.51
CA ASP A 367 -4.23 9.32 13.98
C ASP A 367 -4.33 10.27 15.19
N ILE A 368 -5.53 10.76 15.53
CA ILE A 368 -5.77 11.65 16.67
C ILE A 368 -5.67 10.83 17.97
N PRO A 369 -4.78 11.17 18.91
CA PRO A 369 -4.57 10.40 20.13
C PRO A 369 -5.86 10.15 20.92
N GLU A 370 -6.68 11.19 21.09
CA GLU A 370 -7.93 11.10 21.84
C GLU A 370 -8.92 10.13 21.19
N VAL A 371 -9.02 10.14 19.85
CA VAL A 371 -9.87 9.20 19.10
C VAL A 371 -9.34 7.78 19.23
N HIS A 372 -8.02 7.61 19.14
CA HIS A 372 -7.36 6.32 19.31
C HIS A 372 -7.57 5.76 20.73
N ASP A 373 -7.53 6.59 21.76
CA ASP A 373 -7.73 6.17 23.15
C ASP A 373 -9.16 5.65 23.40
N VAL A 374 -10.17 6.23 22.73
CA VAL A 374 -11.56 5.76 22.83
C VAL A 374 -11.81 4.50 22.01
N LEU A 375 -11.33 4.45 20.77
CA LEU A 375 -11.51 3.27 19.90
C LEU A 375 -10.66 2.08 20.36
N GLY A 376 -9.49 2.38 20.92
CA GLY A 376 -8.43 1.40 21.13
C GLY A 376 -7.80 0.93 19.82
N GLU A 377 -6.80 0.07 19.97
CA GLU A 377 -5.99 -0.41 18.86
C GLU A 377 -6.77 -1.32 17.90
N ASP A 378 -7.58 -2.25 18.42
CA ASP A 378 -8.32 -3.23 17.63
C ASP A 378 -9.39 -2.58 16.75
N GLN A 379 -10.21 -1.68 17.30
CA GLN A 379 -11.27 -1.03 16.54
C GLN A 379 -10.71 -0.03 15.52
N SER A 380 -9.65 0.70 15.88
CA SER A 380 -8.95 1.60 14.97
C SER A 380 -8.37 0.82 13.78
N PHE A 381 -7.68 -0.28 14.05
CA PHE A 381 -7.14 -1.16 13.01
C PHE A 381 -8.24 -1.74 12.12
N TYR A 382 -9.33 -2.24 12.73
CA TYR A 382 -10.48 -2.80 12.00
C TYR A 382 -11.14 -1.76 11.08
N LEU A 383 -11.47 -0.58 11.59
CA LEU A 383 -12.14 0.47 10.81
C LEU A 383 -11.25 1.01 9.69
N ARG A 384 -9.94 1.17 9.92
CA ARG A 384 -8.99 1.53 8.86
C ARG A 384 -8.92 0.47 7.78
N THR A 385 -8.77 -0.81 8.17
CA THR A 385 -8.74 -1.95 7.25
C THR A 385 -9.99 -1.97 6.38
N LEU A 386 -11.16 -1.73 6.98
CA LEU A 386 -12.44 -1.78 6.30
C LEU A 386 -12.66 -0.57 5.37
N LEU A 387 -12.35 0.65 5.81
CA LEU A 387 -12.86 1.87 5.18
C LEU A 387 -11.81 2.64 4.38
N THR A 388 -10.57 2.78 4.87
CA THR A 388 -9.65 3.81 4.37
C THR A 388 -8.31 3.30 3.88
N GLU A 389 -7.81 2.19 4.41
CA GLU A 389 -6.49 1.68 4.06
C GLU A 389 -6.51 1.00 2.69
N GLN A 390 -5.65 1.48 1.78
CA GLN A 390 -5.55 1.02 0.40
C GLN A 390 -5.08 -0.45 0.29
N ARG A 391 -4.33 -0.92 1.29
CA ARG A 391 -3.88 -2.31 1.44
C ARG A 391 -4.93 -3.21 2.11
N GLY A 392 -6.02 -2.61 2.62
CA GLY A 392 -7.20 -3.26 3.17
C GLY A 392 -8.35 -3.35 2.16
N LEU A 393 -9.60 -3.35 2.65
CA LEU A 393 -10.80 -3.35 1.81
C LEU A 393 -11.14 -1.98 1.23
N ASN A 394 -10.73 -0.90 1.90
CA ASN A 394 -10.80 0.48 1.40
C ASN A 394 -12.21 0.92 0.93
N LEU A 395 -13.28 0.40 1.55
CA LEU A 395 -14.64 0.48 1.04
C LEU A 395 -15.13 1.92 0.83
N ARG A 396 -14.76 2.84 1.74
CA ARG A 396 -15.18 4.24 1.67
C ARG A 396 -14.59 4.93 0.46
N ASN A 397 -13.30 4.74 0.20
CA ASN A 397 -12.65 5.38 -0.95
C ASN A 397 -13.10 4.76 -2.27
N LEU A 398 -13.28 3.43 -2.32
CA LEU A 398 -13.80 2.75 -3.51
C LEU A 398 -15.21 3.26 -3.89
N LEU A 399 -16.09 3.41 -2.90
CA LEU A 399 -17.45 3.93 -3.10
C LEU A 399 -17.41 5.41 -3.54
N CYS A 400 -16.81 6.29 -2.74
CA CYS A 400 -16.90 7.73 -2.94
C CYS A 400 -16.20 8.22 -4.21
N HIS A 401 -15.19 7.50 -4.70
CA HIS A 401 -14.50 7.83 -5.94
C HIS A 401 -15.06 7.09 -7.16
N GLY A 402 -16.07 6.22 -7.00
CA GLY A 402 -16.63 5.45 -8.10
C GLY A 402 -15.61 4.55 -8.79
N LEU A 403 -14.64 4.03 -8.03
CA LEU A 403 -13.51 3.26 -8.56
C LEU A 403 -13.84 1.80 -8.84
N ILE A 404 -15.01 1.35 -8.40
CA ILE A 404 -15.45 -0.03 -8.55
C ILE A 404 -16.90 -0.13 -9.04
N ASN A 405 -17.21 -1.19 -9.77
CA ASN A 405 -18.57 -1.55 -10.14
C ASN A 405 -19.47 -1.57 -8.89
N PRO A 406 -20.66 -0.94 -8.92
CA PRO A 406 -21.56 -0.91 -7.76
C PRO A 406 -21.91 -2.29 -7.19
N ASN A 407 -21.95 -3.34 -8.02
CA ASN A 407 -22.24 -4.72 -7.58
C ASN A 407 -21.17 -5.31 -6.65
N PHE A 408 -20.00 -4.67 -6.52
CA PHE A 408 -19.02 -5.00 -5.49
C PHE A 408 -19.58 -4.82 -4.07
N PHE A 409 -20.50 -3.87 -3.88
CA PHE A 409 -21.21 -3.64 -2.62
C PHE A 409 -22.38 -4.63 -2.47
N ASP A 410 -22.01 -5.91 -2.38
CA ASP A 410 -22.90 -7.02 -2.12
C ASP A 410 -23.29 -7.13 -0.63
N ILE A 411 -24.07 -8.17 -0.31
CA ILE A 411 -24.52 -8.48 1.05
C ILE A 411 -23.38 -8.56 2.07
N THR A 412 -22.23 -9.11 1.70
CA THR A 412 -21.10 -9.29 2.62
C THR A 412 -20.46 -7.96 3.00
N LYS A 413 -20.43 -6.99 2.06
CA LYS A 413 -19.89 -5.65 2.32
C LYS A 413 -20.89 -4.89 3.17
N ALA A 414 -22.17 -4.99 2.85
CA ALA A 414 -23.24 -4.35 3.61
C ALA A 414 -23.32 -4.87 5.06
N ASP A 415 -23.20 -6.19 5.28
CA ASP A 415 -23.11 -6.80 6.61
C ASP A 415 -21.98 -6.17 7.44
N ARG A 416 -20.80 -5.93 6.81
CA ARG A 416 -19.66 -5.27 7.47
C ARG A 416 -19.89 -3.79 7.75
N ILE A 417 -20.58 -3.08 6.86
CA ILE A 417 -20.98 -1.68 7.11
C ILE A 417 -21.96 -1.58 8.28
N ILE A 418 -22.91 -2.51 8.40
CA ILE A 418 -23.82 -2.57 9.55
C ILE A 418 -23.06 -2.87 10.84
N HIS A 419 -22.14 -3.82 10.81
CA HIS A 419 -21.27 -4.10 11.97
C HIS A 419 -20.46 -2.87 12.39
N ALA A 420 -19.84 -2.15 11.44
CA ALA A 420 -19.09 -0.93 11.72
C ALA A 420 -19.99 0.20 12.26
N LEU A 421 -21.23 0.32 11.80
CA LEU A 421 -22.20 1.27 12.36
C LEU A 421 -22.59 0.94 13.80
N LEU A 422 -22.83 -0.33 14.11
CA LEU A 422 -23.11 -0.76 15.49
C LEU A 422 -21.90 -0.51 16.40
N LEU A 423 -20.68 -0.63 15.87
CA LEU A 423 -19.47 -0.25 16.59
C LEU A 423 -19.52 1.24 16.97
N ILE A 424 -19.84 2.14 16.03
CA ILE A 424 -20.05 3.56 16.34
C ILE A 424 -21.15 3.76 17.39
N GLY A 425 -22.26 3.02 17.28
CA GLY A 425 -23.35 3.05 18.25
C GLY A 425 -22.96 2.62 19.68
N ASN A 426 -21.94 1.77 19.82
CA ASN A 426 -21.45 1.31 21.12
C ASN A 426 -20.51 2.31 21.80
N LEU A 427 -19.98 3.30 21.07
CA LEU A 427 -19.05 4.27 21.65
C LEU A 427 -19.79 5.26 22.54
N LYS A 428 -19.28 5.45 23.76
CA LYS A 428 -19.80 6.42 24.72
C LYS A 428 -18.69 7.41 25.06
N VAL A 429 -18.94 8.70 24.84
CA VAL A 429 -17.96 9.77 25.10
C VAL A 429 -17.90 10.15 26.59
N ASN A 430 -18.88 9.73 27.39
CA ASN A 430 -19.10 10.23 28.76
C ASN A 430 -18.20 9.62 29.86
N GLU A 431 -17.26 8.72 29.54
CA GLU A 431 -16.44 8.04 30.57
C GLU A 431 -14.96 8.49 30.62
N VAL A 432 -14.52 9.40 29.75
CA VAL A 432 -13.08 9.76 29.63
C VAL A 432 -12.74 11.15 30.18
N ILE A 433 -13.75 11.92 30.65
CA ILE A 433 -13.53 13.23 31.27
C ILE A 433 -13.93 13.17 32.75
N GLN A 434 -13.10 12.51 33.57
CA GLN A 434 -12.98 12.78 35.01
C GLN A 434 -11.52 12.82 35.44
#